data_AF-A0A385SK27-F1
#
_entry.id   AF-A0A385SK27-F1
#
_cell.length_a   1.000
_cell.length_b   1.000
_cell.length_c   1.000
_cell.angle_alpha   90.00
_cell.angle_beta   90.00
_cell.angle_gamma   90.00
#
_symmetry.space_group_name_H-M   'P 1'
#
loop_
_entity.id
_entity.type
_entity.pdbx_description
1 polymer ?
#
loop_
_entity_poly.entity_id
_entity_poly.type
_entity_poly.pdbx_seq_one_letter_code
_entity_poly.pdbx_strand_id
1 'polypeptide(L)'
;MKIAIFILCLFEVGCSMAQSATPSKSKYDPESAKIANMRRIGYLFLRDSLRPSDDEITFACMDSILSTHKGTRDYFFPVFEKIAMHADGALAEVIGSYALTYVKKYPQEFSARYSCCRKDEPCCQKLIRLATILGEETMMDNYKTKAYNELINDLTLNYKNWRKERVLSLLMRTVDATRKNWKD
;
A
#
# COMPACT_ATOMS: atom_id res chain seq x y z
N MET A 1 53.34 53.80 -35.22
CA MET A 1 52.77 54.68 -36.25
C MET A 1 51.55 53.96 -36.82
N LYS A 2 50.40 54.64 -36.88
CA LYS A 2 49.07 54.11 -37.23
C LYS A 2 49.05 53.49 -38.63
N ILE A 3 48.26 52.42 -38.83
CA ILE A 3 47.29 52.31 -39.94
C ILE A 3 46.20 51.34 -39.48
N ALA A 4 44.98 51.86 -39.42
CA ALA A 4 43.74 51.13 -39.29
C ALA A 4 43.29 50.67 -40.68
N ILE A 5 42.76 49.46 -40.81
CA ILE A 5 41.94 49.08 -41.95
C ILE A 5 40.61 48.55 -41.41
N PHE A 6 39.60 49.37 -41.62
CA PHE A 6 38.18 49.07 -41.56
C PHE A 6 37.82 48.21 -42.78
N ILE A 7 37.19 47.04 -42.58
CA ILE A 7 36.33 46.45 -43.60
C ILE A 7 34.98 46.15 -42.96
N LEU A 8 34.02 46.98 -43.35
CA LEU A 8 32.60 46.73 -43.31
C LEU A 8 32.28 45.60 -44.30
N CYS A 9 31.63 44.53 -43.84
CA CYS A 9 30.72 43.78 -44.69
C CYS A 9 29.38 43.66 -43.99
N LEU A 10 28.39 44.13 -44.73
CA LEU A 10 26.98 44.27 -44.40
C LEU A 10 26.28 42.92 -44.30
N PHE A 11 25.23 42.97 -43.48
CA PHE A 11 24.04 42.11 -43.45
C PHE A 11 23.69 41.43 -44.78
N GLU A 12 23.42 40.13 -44.73
CA GLU A 12 22.22 39.59 -45.36
C GLU A 12 21.41 38.76 -44.35
N VAL A 13 20.12 39.06 -44.37
CA VAL A 13 19.05 38.49 -43.56
C VAL A 13 18.72 37.11 -44.11
N GLY A 14 19.14 36.08 -43.40
CA GLY A 14 18.71 34.69 -43.59
C GLY A 14 17.82 34.25 -42.43
N CYS A 15 16.60 34.78 -42.37
CA CYS A 15 15.55 34.25 -41.51
C CYS A 15 15.09 32.91 -42.10
N SER A 16 15.45 31.78 -41.50
CA SER A 16 14.68 30.55 -41.72
C SER A 16 14.86 29.55 -40.59
N MET A 17 13.78 29.44 -39.81
CA MET A 17 13.33 28.24 -39.11
C MET A 17 14.34 27.64 -38.14
N ALA A 18 14.37 28.23 -36.94
CA ALA A 18 14.44 27.43 -35.74
C ALA A 18 13.39 26.32 -35.86
N GLN A 19 13.84 25.11 -36.20
CA GLN A 19 13.08 23.92 -35.88
C GLN A 19 12.98 23.91 -34.37
N SER A 20 11.83 24.37 -33.87
CA SER A 20 11.38 23.98 -32.56
C SER A 20 11.44 22.46 -32.57
N ALA A 21 12.43 21.92 -31.87
CA ALA A 21 12.32 20.57 -31.36
C ALA A 21 11.07 20.62 -30.47
N THR A 22 9.93 20.31 -31.10
CA THR A 22 8.69 20.05 -30.40
C THR A 22 9.06 19.07 -29.29
N PRO A 23 8.70 19.34 -28.02
CA PRO A 23 8.94 18.37 -26.98
C PRO A 23 8.27 17.09 -27.45
N SER A 24 9.11 16.07 -27.69
CA SER A 24 8.68 14.71 -27.97
C SER A 24 7.53 14.42 -27.02
N LYS A 25 6.33 14.19 -27.59
CA LYS A 25 5.15 13.78 -26.83
C LYS A 25 5.54 12.47 -26.15
N SER A 26 6.06 12.59 -24.93
CA SER A 26 6.26 11.48 -24.02
C SER A 26 4.94 10.73 -24.01
N LYS A 27 5.01 9.46 -24.41
CA LYS A 27 3.89 8.52 -24.44
C LYS A 27 3.47 8.33 -22.98
N TYR A 28 2.65 9.25 -22.48
CA TYR A 28 2.19 9.27 -21.10
C TYR A 28 1.36 8.01 -20.89
N ASP A 29 1.92 7.04 -20.16
CA ASP A 29 1.21 5.83 -19.80
C ASP A 29 0.10 6.21 -18.79
N PRO A 30 -1.18 6.00 -19.12
CA PRO A 30 -2.30 6.30 -18.23
C PRO A 30 -2.19 5.62 -16.87
N GLU A 31 -1.57 4.43 -16.82
CA GLU A 31 -1.36 3.68 -15.59
C GLU A 31 -0.33 4.38 -14.69
N SER A 32 0.78 4.86 -15.26
CA SER A 32 1.78 5.66 -14.53
C SER A 32 1.20 6.95 -13.93
N ALA A 33 0.32 7.65 -14.66
CA ALA A 33 -0.35 8.86 -14.17
C ALA A 33 -1.35 8.56 -13.05
N LYS A 34 -2.10 7.46 -13.18
CA LYS A 34 -2.99 6.95 -12.13
C LYS A 34 -2.20 6.60 -10.87
N ILE A 35 -1.08 5.90 -10.98
CA ILE A 35 -0.21 5.54 -9.85
C ILE A 35 0.37 6.79 -9.17
N ALA A 36 0.83 7.78 -9.94
CA ALA A 36 1.33 9.05 -9.38
C ALA A 36 0.25 9.79 -8.56
N ASN A 37 -0.98 9.81 -9.07
CA ASN A 37 -2.12 10.38 -8.34
C ASN A 37 -2.43 9.58 -7.07
N MET A 38 -2.43 8.25 -7.14
CA MET A 38 -2.66 7.40 -5.96
C MET A 38 -1.57 7.56 -4.90
N ARG A 39 -0.30 7.72 -5.29
CA ARG A 39 0.79 7.99 -4.34
C ARG A 39 0.58 9.31 -3.62
N ARG A 40 0.16 10.36 -4.34
CA ARG A 40 -0.18 11.66 -3.74
C ARG A 40 -1.32 11.54 -2.74
N ILE A 41 -2.37 10.79 -3.06
CA ILE A 41 -3.48 10.51 -2.14
C ILE A 41 -3.00 9.74 -0.91
N GLY A 42 -2.23 8.67 -1.10
CA GLY A 42 -1.64 7.90 0.00
C GLY A 42 -0.80 8.78 0.94
N TYR A 43 -0.07 9.74 0.39
CA TYR A 43 0.67 10.72 1.19
C TYR A 43 -0.23 11.61 2.05
N LEU A 44 -1.43 11.98 1.58
CA LEU A 44 -2.40 12.74 2.37
C LEU A 44 -2.91 11.94 3.57
N PHE A 45 -3.19 10.64 3.41
CA PHE A 45 -3.51 9.76 4.54
C PHE A 45 -2.37 9.68 5.56
N LEU A 46 -1.12 9.51 5.09
CA LEU A 46 0.04 9.44 5.98
C LEU A 46 0.25 10.72 6.79
N ARG A 47 -0.16 11.88 6.26
CA ARG A 47 -0.10 13.18 6.93
C ARG A 47 -1.38 13.56 7.68
N ASP A 48 -2.34 12.66 7.84
CA ASP A 48 -3.63 12.94 8.46
C ASP A 48 -4.41 14.09 7.78
N SER A 49 -4.06 14.41 6.53
CA SER A 49 -4.70 15.46 5.72
C SER A 49 -5.94 14.94 4.98
N LEU A 50 -6.13 13.63 4.98
CA LEU A 50 -7.31 12.94 4.46
C LEU A 50 -7.70 11.88 5.49
N ARG A 51 -8.99 11.82 5.86
CA ARG A 51 -9.53 10.79 6.74
C ARG A 51 -10.08 9.64 5.91
N PRO A 52 -9.88 8.39 6.32
CA PRO A 52 -10.44 7.26 5.59
C PRO A 52 -11.95 7.22 5.74
N SER A 53 -12.61 6.81 4.66
CA SER A 53 -14.07 6.63 4.58
C SER A 53 -14.39 5.43 3.69
N ASP A 54 -15.64 4.99 3.73
CA ASP A 54 -16.17 3.99 2.81
C ASP A 54 -16.36 4.61 1.41
N ASP A 55 -15.24 4.80 0.70
CA ASP A 55 -15.20 5.38 -0.64
C ASP A 55 -14.16 4.72 -1.55
N GLU A 56 -14.35 4.94 -2.86
CA GLU A 56 -13.49 4.37 -3.91
C GLU A 56 -12.02 4.75 -3.76
N ILE A 57 -11.73 5.94 -3.20
CA ILE A 57 -10.36 6.45 -3.05
C ILE A 57 -9.62 5.66 -1.97
N THR A 58 -10.29 5.42 -0.85
CA THR A 58 -9.81 4.61 0.26
C THR A 58 -9.59 3.18 -0.20
N PHE A 59 -10.57 2.58 -0.89
CA PHE A 59 -10.44 1.23 -1.43
C PHE A 59 -9.32 1.09 -2.46
N ALA A 60 -9.15 2.06 -3.37
CA ALA A 60 -8.05 2.03 -4.33
C ALA A 60 -6.66 2.10 -3.66
N CYS A 61 -6.53 2.80 -2.52
CA CYS A 61 -5.31 2.77 -1.72
C CYS A 61 -5.07 1.39 -1.08
N MET A 62 -6.12 0.73 -0.61
CA MET A 62 -6.02 -0.61 -0.03
C MET A 62 -5.73 -1.68 -1.08
N ASP A 63 -6.36 -1.62 -2.26
CA ASP A 63 -6.06 -2.50 -3.40
C ASP A 63 -4.57 -2.49 -3.77
N SER A 64 -3.91 -1.35 -3.57
CA SER A 64 -2.50 -1.17 -3.91
C SER A 64 -1.56 -2.07 -3.07
N ILE A 65 -1.97 -2.54 -1.88
CA ILE A 65 -1.17 -3.52 -1.12
C ILE A 65 -1.20 -4.91 -1.76
N LEU A 66 -2.16 -5.18 -2.63
CA LEU A 66 -2.31 -6.47 -3.34
C LEU A 66 -1.66 -6.46 -4.73
N SER A 67 -1.06 -5.34 -5.13
CA SER A 67 -0.34 -5.18 -6.40
C SER A 67 0.74 -6.26 -6.58
N THR A 68 0.95 -6.69 -7.83
CA THR A 68 2.05 -7.58 -8.21
C THR A 68 3.42 -6.91 -8.04
N HIS A 69 3.48 -5.57 -8.11
CA HIS A 69 4.71 -4.81 -7.97
C HIS A 69 5.05 -4.53 -6.50
N LYS A 70 6.19 -5.08 -6.04
CA LYS A 70 6.67 -4.92 -4.66
C LYS A 70 6.83 -3.44 -4.26
N GLY A 71 7.35 -2.60 -5.16
CA GLY A 71 7.52 -1.16 -4.88
C GLY A 71 6.19 -0.42 -4.62
N THR A 72 5.09 -0.88 -5.20
CA THR A 72 3.75 -0.36 -4.90
C THR A 72 3.32 -0.80 -3.50
N ARG A 73 3.46 -2.10 -3.19
CA ARG A 73 3.14 -2.62 -1.85
C ARG A 73 3.97 -1.96 -0.75
N ASP A 74 5.26 -1.76 -0.99
CA ASP A 74 6.18 -1.10 -0.07
C ASP A 74 5.72 0.31 0.30
N TYR A 75 5.24 1.08 -0.68
CA TYR A 75 4.72 2.42 -0.46
C TYR A 75 3.34 2.42 0.22
N PHE A 76 2.43 1.56 -0.23
CA PHE A 76 1.03 1.58 0.22
C PHE A 76 0.79 0.80 1.50
N PHE A 77 1.70 -0.05 1.96
CA PHE A 77 1.49 -0.77 3.22
C PHE A 77 1.37 0.17 4.43
N PRO A 78 2.24 1.18 4.63
CA PRO A 78 2.03 2.18 5.67
C PRO A 78 0.72 2.97 5.52
N VAL A 79 0.28 3.20 4.27
CA VAL A 79 -1.00 3.87 3.99
C VAL A 79 -2.17 2.98 4.46
N PHE A 80 -2.13 1.70 4.12
CA PHE A 80 -3.09 0.70 4.58
C PHE A 80 -3.13 0.60 6.11
N GLU A 81 -1.97 0.53 6.78
CA GLU A 81 -1.92 0.52 8.24
C GLU A 81 -2.59 1.78 8.81
N LYS A 82 -2.30 2.95 8.23
CA LYS A 82 -2.90 4.22 8.67
C LYS A 82 -4.42 4.21 8.52
N ILE A 83 -4.93 3.70 7.39
CA ILE A 83 -6.36 3.52 7.15
C ILE A 83 -6.95 2.55 8.19
N ALA A 84 -6.36 1.37 8.36
CA ALA A 84 -6.82 0.35 9.31
C ALA A 84 -6.86 0.85 10.76
N MET A 85 -5.94 1.73 11.17
CA MET A 85 -5.94 2.30 12.52
C MET A 85 -7.00 3.40 12.75
N HIS A 86 -7.65 3.87 11.68
CA HIS A 86 -8.73 4.86 11.76
C HIS A 86 -10.07 4.33 11.24
N ALA A 87 -10.08 3.11 10.71
CA ALA A 87 -11.29 2.46 10.24
C ALA A 87 -12.25 2.17 11.40
N ASP A 88 -13.52 2.49 11.16
CA ASP A 88 -14.68 2.17 11.98
C ASP A 88 -15.87 1.81 11.07
N GLY A 89 -16.99 1.40 11.67
CA GLY A 89 -18.22 1.07 10.95
C GLY A 89 -17.97 0.13 9.76
N ALA A 90 -18.61 0.42 8.62
CA ALA A 90 -18.51 -0.37 7.39
C ALA A 90 -17.08 -0.53 6.86
N LEU A 91 -16.21 0.48 7.05
CA LEU A 91 -14.84 0.39 6.58
C LEU A 91 -14.06 -0.67 7.37
N ALA A 92 -14.28 -0.79 8.69
CA ALA A 92 -13.62 -1.80 9.50
C ALA A 92 -14.00 -3.24 9.10
N GLU A 93 -15.22 -3.44 8.57
CA GLU A 93 -15.76 -4.74 8.13
C GLU A 93 -15.10 -5.29 6.85
N VAL A 94 -14.24 -4.51 6.20
CA VAL A 94 -13.53 -4.93 4.98
C VAL A 94 -12.01 -4.93 5.12
N ILE A 95 -11.45 -4.28 6.15
CA ILE A 95 -9.98 -4.23 6.39
C ILE A 95 -9.38 -5.62 6.55
N GLY A 96 -10.04 -6.50 7.30
CA GLY A 96 -9.60 -7.87 7.54
C GLY A 96 -9.51 -8.67 6.24
N SER A 97 -10.44 -8.51 5.29
CA SER A 97 -10.33 -9.15 3.96
C SER A 97 -9.08 -8.76 3.20
N TYR A 98 -8.69 -7.47 3.24
CA TYR A 98 -7.43 -7.00 2.66
C TYR A 98 -6.23 -7.60 3.39
N ALA A 99 -6.26 -7.62 4.73
CA ALA A 99 -5.20 -8.21 5.54
C ALA A 99 -5.02 -9.72 5.27
N LEU A 100 -6.11 -10.50 5.24
CA LEU A 100 -6.09 -11.93 4.93
C LEU A 100 -5.48 -12.19 3.56
N THR A 101 -5.96 -11.46 2.55
CA THR A 101 -5.49 -11.63 1.18
C THR A 101 -4.00 -11.30 1.08
N TYR A 102 -3.56 -10.25 1.76
CA TYR A 102 -2.15 -9.86 1.80
C TYR A 102 -1.29 -10.92 2.51
N VAL A 103 -1.70 -11.41 3.69
CA VAL A 103 -0.98 -12.46 4.44
C VAL A 103 -0.93 -13.76 3.63
N LYS A 104 -2.01 -14.11 2.93
CA LYS A 104 -2.07 -15.29 2.05
C LYS A 104 -1.08 -15.18 0.90
N LYS A 105 -1.00 -14.04 0.23
CA LYS A 105 -0.13 -13.82 -0.94
C LYS A 105 1.33 -13.57 -0.57
N TYR A 106 1.59 -12.84 0.50
CA TYR A 106 2.92 -12.32 0.86
C TYR A 106 3.27 -12.55 2.34
N PRO A 107 3.21 -13.81 2.84
CA PRO A 107 3.36 -14.09 4.27
C PRO A 107 4.72 -13.66 4.85
N GLN A 108 5.80 -13.83 4.09
CA GLN A 108 7.14 -13.40 4.49
C GLN A 108 7.26 -11.87 4.52
N GLU A 109 6.67 -11.18 3.54
CA GLU A 109 6.66 -9.72 3.48
C GLU A 109 5.89 -9.14 4.67
N PHE A 110 4.71 -9.70 4.98
CA PHE A 110 3.94 -9.34 6.16
C PHE A 110 4.74 -9.55 7.46
N SER A 111 5.38 -10.70 7.60
CA SER A 111 6.20 -11.03 8.78
C SER A 111 7.34 -10.04 8.95
N ALA A 112 8.04 -9.69 7.85
CA ALA A 112 9.16 -8.75 7.88
C ALA A 112 8.71 -7.33 8.32
N ARG A 113 7.53 -6.89 7.87
CA ARG A 113 6.99 -5.56 8.19
C ARG A 113 6.66 -5.37 9.67
N TYR A 114 6.28 -6.44 10.36
CA TYR A 114 6.01 -6.43 11.80
C TYR A 114 7.13 -7.07 12.63
N SER A 115 8.31 -7.29 12.05
CA SER A 115 9.42 -8.00 12.68
C SER A 115 9.91 -7.35 13.99
N CYS A 116 9.55 -6.10 14.29
CA CYS A 116 9.83 -5.41 15.55
C CYS A 116 9.13 -5.99 16.79
N CYS A 117 7.98 -6.63 16.65
CA CYS A 117 7.04 -6.97 17.72
C CYS A 117 7.60 -7.57 19.04
N ARG A 118 8.00 -6.73 20.01
CA ARG A 118 7.86 -6.99 21.46
C ARG A 118 6.50 -6.45 21.91
N LYS A 119 5.80 -7.14 22.83
CA LYS A 119 4.40 -6.84 23.21
C LYS A 119 4.12 -5.37 23.58
N ASP A 120 5.14 -4.67 24.06
CA ASP A 120 5.03 -3.31 24.58
C ASP A 120 5.38 -2.24 23.52
N GLU A 121 5.77 -2.65 22.31
CA GLU A 121 6.14 -1.73 21.23
C GLU A 121 4.91 -1.30 20.40
N PRO A 122 4.88 -0.04 19.89
CA PRO A 122 3.80 0.44 19.01
C PRO A 122 3.55 -0.45 17.78
N CYS A 123 4.61 -1.09 17.26
CA CYS A 123 4.54 -2.08 16.17
C CYS A 123 3.65 -3.29 16.53
N CYS A 124 3.76 -3.80 17.77
CA CYS A 124 2.92 -4.87 18.29
C CYS A 124 1.47 -4.44 18.45
N GLN A 125 1.24 -3.22 18.92
CA GLN A 125 -0.11 -2.69 19.11
C GLN A 125 -0.87 -2.56 17.79
N LYS A 126 -0.21 -2.11 16.72
CA LYS A 126 -0.80 -2.07 15.37
C LYS A 126 -1.15 -3.47 14.86
N LEU A 127 -0.24 -4.43 15.02
CA LEU A 127 -0.50 -5.82 14.65
C LEU A 127 -1.67 -6.41 15.44
N ILE A 128 -1.71 -6.20 16.76
CA ILE A 128 -2.79 -6.68 17.62
C ILE A 128 -4.11 -6.05 17.18
N ARG A 129 -4.15 -4.74 16.94
CA ARG A 129 -5.37 -4.06 16.50
C ARG A 129 -5.85 -4.57 15.14
N LEU A 130 -4.94 -4.74 14.18
CA LEU A 130 -5.28 -5.33 12.88
C LEU A 130 -5.80 -6.77 13.03
N ALA A 131 -5.19 -7.55 13.91
CA ALA A 131 -5.62 -8.92 14.22
C ALA A 131 -6.99 -8.97 14.90
N THR A 132 -7.32 -7.99 15.74
CA THR A 132 -8.63 -7.87 16.37
C THR A 132 -9.70 -7.54 15.34
N ILE A 133 -9.48 -6.53 14.48
CA ILE A 133 -10.39 -6.20 13.36
C ILE A 133 -10.63 -7.44 12.50
N LEU A 134 -9.55 -8.16 12.18
CA LEU A 134 -9.63 -9.39 11.42
C LEU A 134 -10.46 -10.47 12.14
N GLY A 135 -10.25 -10.65 13.44
CA GLY A 135 -11.03 -11.59 14.24
C GLY A 135 -12.52 -11.28 14.23
N GLU A 136 -12.90 -10.01 14.39
CA GLU A 136 -14.29 -9.54 14.32
C GLU A 136 -14.88 -9.82 12.93
N GLU A 137 -14.21 -9.39 11.86
CA GLU A 137 -14.69 -9.58 10.49
C GLU A 137 -14.89 -11.06 10.14
N THR A 138 -13.97 -11.93 10.56
CA THR A 138 -14.04 -13.37 10.25
C THR A 138 -15.23 -14.07 10.90
N MET A 139 -15.90 -13.44 11.86
CA MET A 139 -17.09 -13.98 12.52
C MET A 139 -18.41 -13.42 11.99
N MET A 140 -18.37 -12.39 11.13
CA MET A 140 -19.59 -11.74 10.63
C MET A 140 -20.43 -12.67 9.75
N ASP A 141 -19.79 -13.53 8.95
CA ASP A 141 -20.50 -14.50 8.11
C ASP A 141 -19.68 -15.79 7.85
N ASN A 142 -20.37 -16.79 7.30
CA ASN A 142 -19.79 -18.11 6.99
C ASN A 142 -18.70 -18.04 5.90
N TYR A 143 -18.80 -17.11 4.96
CA TYR A 143 -17.81 -16.91 3.90
C TYR A 143 -16.50 -16.36 4.47
N LYS A 144 -16.56 -15.36 5.35
CA LYS A 144 -15.39 -14.77 6.04
C LYS A 144 -14.73 -15.78 6.98
N THR A 145 -15.53 -16.58 7.70
CA THR A 145 -15.01 -17.71 8.49
C THR A 145 -14.27 -18.72 7.61
N LYS A 146 -14.84 -19.07 6.45
CA LYS A 146 -14.21 -20.00 5.51
C LYS A 146 -12.89 -19.44 4.97
N ALA A 147 -12.83 -18.17 4.60
CA ALA A 147 -11.62 -17.51 4.10
C ALA A 147 -10.47 -17.56 5.11
N TYR A 148 -10.75 -17.36 6.40
CA TYR A 148 -9.73 -17.51 7.44
C TYR A 148 -9.24 -18.96 7.58
N ASN A 149 -10.16 -19.93 7.59
CA ASN A 149 -9.79 -21.34 7.69
C ASN A 149 -8.93 -21.79 6.50
N GLU A 150 -9.23 -21.29 5.28
CA GLU A 150 -8.40 -21.49 4.10
C GLU A 150 -7.01 -20.89 4.26
N LEU A 151 -6.88 -19.67 4.81
CA LEU A 151 -5.57 -19.09 5.11
C LEU A 151 -4.75 -19.98 6.06
N ILE A 152 -5.37 -20.48 7.13
CA ILE A 152 -4.68 -21.37 8.09
C ILE A 152 -4.20 -22.65 7.41
N ASN A 153 -5.01 -23.23 6.53
CA ASN A 153 -4.64 -24.42 5.76
C ASN A 153 -3.48 -24.10 4.81
N ASP A 154 -3.56 -23.01 4.05
CA ASP A 154 -2.52 -22.58 3.11
C ASP A 154 -1.19 -22.32 3.81
N LEU A 155 -1.21 -21.62 4.95
CA LEU A 155 -0.01 -21.39 5.75
C LEU A 155 0.57 -22.71 6.27
N THR A 156 -0.27 -23.63 6.72
CA THR A 156 0.18 -24.93 7.26
C THR A 156 0.82 -25.80 6.17
N LEU A 157 0.27 -25.80 4.96
CA LEU A 157 0.79 -26.58 3.83
C LEU A 157 2.05 -25.95 3.23
N ASN A 158 2.02 -24.64 2.98
CA ASN A 158 3.04 -23.95 2.18
C ASN A 158 4.11 -23.25 3.02
N TYR A 159 3.86 -22.99 4.31
CA TYR A 159 4.77 -22.30 5.21
C TYR A 159 4.89 -23.07 6.54
N LYS A 160 5.52 -24.25 6.49
CA LYS A 160 5.59 -25.27 7.58
C LYS A 160 6.00 -24.76 8.97
N ASN A 161 6.58 -23.57 9.09
CA ASN A 161 7.02 -22.97 10.36
C ASN A 161 6.27 -21.68 10.75
N TRP A 162 5.12 -21.35 10.14
CA TRP A 162 4.42 -20.09 10.45
C TRP A 162 4.09 -19.96 11.93
N ARG A 163 3.79 -21.06 12.62
CA ARG A 163 3.50 -21.08 14.06
C ARG A 163 4.71 -20.76 14.94
N LYS A 164 5.93 -20.95 14.43
CA LYS A 164 7.18 -20.58 15.10
C LYS A 164 7.60 -19.15 14.76
N GLU A 165 7.09 -18.61 13.66
CA GLU A 165 7.30 -17.22 13.28
C GLU A 165 6.48 -16.32 14.22
N ARG A 166 7.13 -15.33 14.82
CA ARG A 166 6.57 -14.56 15.94
C ARG A 166 5.39 -13.71 15.50
N VAL A 167 5.47 -13.08 14.33
CA VAL A 167 4.43 -12.18 13.81
C VAL A 167 3.18 -12.96 13.43
N LEU A 168 3.30 -13.99 12.60
CA LEU A 168 2.19 -14.82 12.13
C LEU A 168 1.54 -15.57 13.29
N SER A 169 2.34 -16.11 14.22
CA SER A 169 1.79 -16.75 15.41
C SER A 169 1.07 -15.78 16.35
N LEU A 170 1.52 -14.53 16.45
CA LEU A 170 0.82 -13.49 17.22
C LEU A 170 -0.49 -13.10 16.51
N LEU A 171 -0.43 -12.84 15.20
CA LEU A 171 -1.61 -12.54 14.38
C LEU A 171 -2.71 -13.59 14.58
N MET A 172 -2.41 -14.86 14.34
CA MET A 172 -3.44 -15.91 14.38
C MET A 172 -3.94 -16.17 15.80
N ARG A 173 -3.07 -16.11 16.82
CA ARG A 173 -3.54 -16.24 18.21
C ARG A 173 -4.49 -15.12 18.61
N THR A 174 -4.21 -13.88 18.19
CA THR A 174 -5.11 -12.76 18.46
C THR A 174 -6.42 -12.91 17.70
N VAL A 175 -6.38 -13.29 16.42
CA VAL A 175 -7.59 -13.58 15.63
C VAL A 175 -8.43 -14.66 16.32
N ASP A 176 -7.85 -15.82 16.63
CA ASP A 176 -8.56 -16.93 17.29
C ASP A 176 -9.14 -16.52 18.66
N ALA A 177 -8.41 -15.72 19.44
CA ALA A 177 -8.89 -15.20 20.72
C ALA A 177 -10.09 -14.26 20.55
N THR A 178 -10.03 -13.33 19.60
CA THR A 178 -11.17 -12.45 19.29
C THR A 178 -12.38 -13.26 18.83
N ARG A 179 -12.18 -14.23 17.93
CA ARG A 179 -13.25 -15.12 17.44
C ARG A 179 -13.91 -15.93 18.55
N LYS A 180 -13.13 -16.36 19.55
CA LYS A 180 -13.64 -17.07 20.72
C LYS A 180 -14.54 -16.15 21.56
N ASN A 181 -14.07 -14.96 21.87
CA ASN A 181 -14.82 -13.99 22.68
C ASN A 181 -16.13 -13.52 22.03
N TRP A 182 -16.26 -13.66 20.71
CA TRP A 182 -17.48 -13.33 19.96
C TRP A 182 -18.57 -14.40 20.05
N LYS A 183 -18.23 -15.61 20.50
CA LYS A 183 -19.17 -16.73 20.66
C LYS A 183 -19.76 -16.83 22.07
N ASP A 184 -19.16 -16.12 23.02
CA ASP A 184 -19.59 -16.02 24.42
C ASP A 184 -20.54 -14.83 24.59
#